data_AF-A0A969IEI8-F1
#
_entry.id   AF-A0A969IEI8-F1
#
_cell.length_a   1.000
_cell.length_b   1.000
_cell.length_c   1.000
_cell.angle_alpha   90.00
_cell.angle_beta   90.00
_cell.angle_gamma   90.00
#
_symmetry.space_group_name_H-M   'P 1'
#
loop_
_entity.id
_entity.type
_entity.pdbx_description
1 polymer ?
#
loop_
_entity_poly.entity_id
_entity_poly.type
_entity_poly.pdbx_seq_one_letter_code
_entity_poly.pdbx_strand_id
1 'polypeptide(L)'
;MGSSMGGLISLYTTLKYQDVFGMAAVFSPSLWFTEDIYQFVKMKGSLHPQRFMLLAGAKESNAMTTDMLKLYFTMKDAGFNPDNIHFDIHKDGTHSEWFWGREFLTGLKKISIIENDMPGEQKSESPFIISFNPDQQYLQLKVDQRVVHPVARVSDESGNQVTSRALFYCTNYIKLPSANEPYVVELFNEERLIYSFRVNEAAQLQMTG
;
A
#
# COMPACT_ATOMS: atom_id res chain seq x y z
N MET A 1 -11.77 3.61 4.23
CA MET A 1 -10.39 3.78 3.76
C MET A 1 -10.37 3.56 2.27
N GLY A 2 -9.41 4.15 1.56
CA GLY A 2 -9.29 3.92 0.13
C GLY A 2 -8.14 4.68 -0.52
N SER A 3 -7.87 4.31 -1.76
CA SER A 3 -6.88 4.96 -2.62
C SER A 3 -7.55 5.64 -3.82
N SER A 4 -6.87 6.63 -4.43
CA SER A 4 -7.36 7.33 -5.63
C SER A 4 -8.79 7.84 -5.42
N MET A 5 -9.75 7.45 -6.26
CA MET A 5 -11.16 7.82 -6.09
C MET A 5 -11.75 7.29 -4.77
N GLY A 6 -11.39 6.07 -4.37
CA GLY A 6 -11.78 5.50 -3.07
C GLY A 6 -11.20 6.29 -1.88
N GLY A 7 -10.04 6.92 -2.08
CA GLY A 7 -9.44 7.85 -1.12
C GLY A 7 -10.28 9.11 -0.95
N LEU A 8 -10.69 9.74 -2.07
CA LEU A 8 -11.58 10.90 -2.05
C LEU A 8 -12.95 10.56 -1.41
N ILE A 9 -13.54 9.42 -1.77
CA ILE A 9 -14.80 8.95 -1.18
C ILE A 9 -14.66 8.71 0.32
N SER A 10 -13.55 8.10 0.76
CA SER A 10 -13.28 7.87 2.17
C SER A 10 -13.15 9.17 2.95
N LEU A 11 -12.40 10.14 2.41
CA LEU A 11 -12.26 11.47 3.00
C LEU A 11 -13.64 12.15 3.15
N TYR A 12 -14.42 12.20 2.06
CA TYR A 12 -15.76 12.79 2.08
C TYR A 12 -16.67 12.13 3.12
N THR A 13 -16.70 10.79 3.13
CA THR A 13 -17.58 10.02 4.00
C THR A 13 -17.24 10.25 5.47
N THR A 14 -15.95 10.21 5.81
CA THR A 14 -15.48 10.46 7.17
C THR A 14 -15.78 11.89 7.62
N LEU A 15 -15.57 12.90 6.77
CA LEU A 15 -15.90 14.30 7.10
C LEU A 15 -17.41 14.55 7.24
N LYS A 16 -18.23 13.81 6.47
CA LYS A 16 -19.69 13.96 6.47
C LYS A 16 -20.35 13.34 7.69
N TYR A 17 -19.88 12.16 8.12
CA TYR A 17 -20.46 11.35 9.19
C TYR A 17 -19.44 11.15 10.31
N GLN A 18 -19.03 12.25 10.94
CA GLN A 18 -17.95 12.26 11.93
C GLN A 18 -18.30 11.52 13.23
N ASP A 19 -19.58 11.41 13.53
CA ASP A 19 -20.16 10.66 14.64
C ASP A 19 -20.12 9.13 14.43
N VAL A 20 -19.99 8.69 13.19
CA VAL A 20 -19.89 7.27 12.81
C VAL A 20 -18.44 6.87 12.52
N PHE A 21 -17.73 7.68 11.74
CA PHE A 21 -16.36 7.37 11.31
C PHE A 21 -15.35 8.25 12.04
N GLY A 22 -14.70 7.68 13.05
CA GLY A 22 -13.63 8.36 13.80
C GLY A 22 -12.25 8.30 13.13
N MET A 23 -12.08 7.53 12.05
CA MET A 23 -10.77 7.32 11.42
C MET A 23 -10.87 7.19 9.90
N ALA A 24 -9.85 7.69 9.18
CA ALA A 24 -9.71 7.46 7.75
C ALA A 24 -8.25 7.30 7.32
N ALA A 25 -7.97 6.21 6.59
CA ALA A 25 -6.78 6.11 5.75
C ALA A 25 -7.14 6.51 4.32
N VAL A 26 -6.51 7.59 3.86
CA VAL A 26 -6.76 8.31 2.60
C VAL A 26 -5.47 8.32 1.80
N PHE A 27 -5.37 7.44 0.82
CA PHE A 27 -4.16 7.25 0.03
C PHE A 27 -4.32 7.86 -1.36
N SER A 28 -3.37 8.69 -1.77
CA SER A 28 -3.32 9.33 -3.09
C SER A 28 -4.69 9.81 -3.60
N PRO A 29 -5.49 10.54 -2.78
CA PRO A 29 -6.87 10.85 -3.11
C PRO A 29 -6.96 11.65 -4.41
N SER A 30 -7.97 11.37 -5.24
CA SER A 30 -8.23 12.08 -6.51
C SER A 30 -8.76 13.50 -6.29
N LEU A 31 -8.02 14.36 -5.58
CA LEU A 31 -8.42 15.73 -5.23
C LEU A 31 -8.63 16.61 -6.47
N TRP A 32 -7.96 16.31 -7.57
CA TRP A 32 -8.17 16.95 -8.87
C TRP A 32 -9.59 16.77 -9.44
N PHE A 33 -10.34 15.79 -8.96
CA PHE A 33 -11.69 15.52 -9.46
C PHE A 33 -12.68 16.62 -9.08
N THR A 34 -12.51 17.27 -7.93
CA THR A 34 -13.35 18.39 -7.52
C THR A 34 -12.65 19.27 -6.49
N GLU A 35 -12.68 20.59 -6.72
CA GLU A 35 -12.26 21.61 -5.76
C GLU A 35 -13.25 21.76 -4.59
N ASP A 36 -14.48 21.27 -4.73
CA ASP A 36 -15.52 21.38 -3.71
C ASP A 36 -15.14 20.67 -2.41
N ILE A 37 -14.22 19.69 -2.47
CA ILE A 37 -13.75 18.98 -1.28
C ILE A 37 -13.10 19.94 -0.27
N TYR A 38 -12.36 20.96 -0.73
CA TYR A 38 -11.71 21.92 0.17
C TYR A 38 -12.75 22.82 0.85
N GLN A 39 -13.77 23.25 0.11
CA GLN A 39 -14.88 24.02 0.69
C GLN A 39 -15.70 23.17 1.65
N PHE A 40 -15.90 21.90 1.31
CA PHE A 40 -16.60 20.94 2.16
C PHE A 40 -15.88 20.72 3.50
N VAL A 41 -14.55 20.58 3.49
CA VAL A 41 -13.73 20.49 4.72
C VAL A 41 -13.96 21.73 5.59
N LYS A 42 -13.88 22.94 5.01
CA LYS A 42 -14.09 24.21 5.73
C LYS A 42 -15.49 24.32 6.31
N MET A 43 -16.51 23.93 5.54
CA MET A 43 -17.91 23.97 5.97
C MET A 43 -18.22 22.97 7.09
N LYS A 44 -17.63 21.77 7.02
CA LYS A 44 -17.88 20.74 8.03
C LYS A 44 -17.14 21.02 9.32
N GLY A 45 -15.88 21.45 9.24
CA GLY A 45 -15.04 21.65 10.41
C GLY A 45 -14.85 20.37 11.23
N SER A 46 -14.17 20.49 12.36
CA SER A 46 -13.97 19.38 13.30
C SER A 46 -15.06 19.38 14.38
N LEU A 47 -16.13 18.60 14.18
CA LEU A 47 -17.24 18.46 15.13
C LEU A 47 -17.05 17.28 16.10
N HIS A 48 -16.35 16.23 15.67
CA HIS A 48 -15.99 15.07 16.49
C HIS A 48 -14.49 14.78 16.39
N PRO A 49 -13.89 14.12 17.40
CA PRO A 49 -12.51 13.65 17.30
C PRO A 49 -12.36 12.66 16.15
N GLN A 50 -11.48 12.99 15.21
CA GLN A 50 -11.18 12.14 14.06
C GLN A 50 -9.67 12.03 13.86
N ARG A 51 -9.22 10.87 13.37
CA ARG A 51 -7.81 10.61 13.02
C ARG A 51 -7.67 10.30 11.53
N PHE A 52 -6.69 10.92 10.89
CA PHE A 52 -6.48 10.80 9.45
C PHE A 52 -5.06 10.34 9.15
N MET A 53 -4.95 9.42 8.20
CA MET A 53 -3.70 9.11 7.52
C MET A 53 -3.84 9.61 6.09
N LEU A 54 -3.10 10.67 5.77
CA LEU A 54 -2.99 11.26 4.45
C LEU A 54 -1.65 10.79 3.85
N LEU A 55 -1.71 9.91 2.86
CA LEU A 55 -0.52 9.33 2.22
C LEU A 55 -0.51 9.68 0.73
N ALA A 56 0.63 10.06 0.18
CA ALA A 56 0.84 10.07 -1.27
C ALA A 56 2.31 9.80 -1.65
N GLY A 57 2.53 9.48 -2.91
CA GLY A 57 3.83 9.29 -3.51
C GLY A 57 4.35 10.56 -4.21
N ALA A 58 5.63 10.88 -4.03
CA ALA A 58 6.24 12.03 -4.69
C ALA A 58 6.39 11.86 -6.21
N LYS A 59 6.34 10.62 -6.72
CA LYS A 59 6.44 10.32 -8.16
C LYS A 59 5.09 10.27 -8.87
N GLU A 60 3.99 10.56 -8.17
CA GLU A 60 2.66 10.63 -8.78
C GLU A 60 2.53 11.85 -9.68
N SER A 61 2.79 13.04 -9.11
CA SER A 61 2.89 14.31 -9.81
C SER A 61 3.27 15.41 -8.80
N ASN A 62 3.78 16.53 -9.31
CA ASN A 62 3.95 17.75 -8.49
C ASN A 62 2.60 18.28 -7.97
N ALA A 63 1.53 18.10 -8.75
CA ALA A 63 0.17 18.49 -8.36
C ALA A 63 -0.32 17.69 -7.14
N MET A 64 -0.15 16.36 -7.13
CA MET A 64 -0.56 15.50 -6.01
C MET A 64 0.04 15.96 -4.67
N THR A 65 1.35 16.23 -4.63
CA THR A 65 2.00 16.70 -3.41
C THR A 65 1.46 18.06 -2.96
N THR A 66 1.19 18.95 -3.92
CA THR A 66 0.65 20.29 -3.66
C THR A 66 -0.79 20.22 -3.14
N ASP A 67 -1.63 19.38 -3.75
CA ASP A 67 -3.03 19.17 -3.37
C ASP A 67 -3.15 18.53 -1.99
N MET A 68 -2.28 17.56 -1.69
CA MET A 68 -2.20 16.94 -0.37
C MET A 68 -1.81 17.96 0.71
N LEU A 69 -0.82 18.83 0.45
CA LEU A 69 -0.46 19.91 1.36
C LEU A 69 -1.62 20.90 1.53
N LYS A 70 -2.29 21.29 0.45
CA LYS A 70 -3.47 22.17 0.48
C LYS A 70 -4.58 21.55 1.31
N LEU A 71 -4.83 20.24 1.19
CA LEU A 71 -5.80 19.52 2.01
C LEU A 71 -5.42 19.56 3.48
N TYR A 72 -4.17 19.23 3.82
CA TYR A 72 -3.67 19.26 5.20
C TYR A 72 -3.87 20.63 5.86
N PHE A 73 -3.46 21.71 5.19
CA PHE A 73 -3.66 23.06 5.71
C PHE A 73 -5.13 23.44 5.78
N THR A 74 -5.95 23.03 4.81
CA THR A 74 -7.40 23.28 4.84
C THR A 74 -8.06 22.59 6.04
N MET A 75 -7.65 21.36 6.38
CA MET A 75 -8.14 20.66 7.58
C MET A 75 -7.67 21.35 8.85
N LYS A 76 -6.39 21.74 8.92
CA LYS A 76 -5.87 22.50 10.07
C LYS A 76 -6.65 23.80 10.30
N ASP A 77 -6.87 24.57 9.25
CA ASP A 77 -7.60 25.85 9.31
C ASP A 77 -9.09 25.64 9.65
N ALA A 78 -9.66 24.49 9.31
CA ALA A 78 -11.02 24.08 9.66
C ALA A 78 -11.15 23.53 11.10
N GLY A 79 -10.07 23.57 11.90
CA GLY A 79 -10.09 23.23 13.33
C GLY A 79 -9.79 21.76 13.65
N PHE A 80 -9.35 20.96 12.68
CA PHE A 80 -8.89 19.60 12.97
C PHE A 80 -7.55 19.65 13.71
N ASN A 81 -7.41 18.82 14.76
CA ASN A 81 -6.17 18.74 15.52
C ASN A 81 -5.03 18.16 14.65
N PRO A 82 -3.93 18.91 14.41
CA PRO A 82 -2.78 18.41 13.65
C PRO A 82 -2.18 17.12 14.20
N ASP A 83 -2.23 16.91 15.53
CA ASP A 83 -1.69 15.69 16.16
C ASP A 83 -2.47 14.42 15.75
N ASN A 84 -3.70 14.59 15.26
CA ASN A 84 -4.54 13.50 14.75
C ASN A 84 -4.46 13.37 13.21
N ILE A 85 -3.63 14.16 12.53
CA ILE A 85 -3.46 14.09 11.07
C ILE A 85 -2.03 13.64 10.77
N HIS A 86 -1.87 12.38 10.42
CA HIS A 86 -0.63 11.87 9.87
C HIS A 86 -0.54 12.25 8.38
N PHE A 87 0.56 12.87 7.99
CA PHE A 87 0.80 13.34 6.63
C PHE A 87 2.14 12.80 6.13
N ASP A 88 2.09 11.91 5.14
CA ASP A 88 3.25 11.19 4.64
C ASP A 88 3.37 11.31 3.12
N ILE A 89 4.52 11.80 2.65
CA ILE A 89 4.89 11.80 1.23
C ILE A 89 6.12 10.92 1.03
N HIS A 90 5.96 9.81 0.32
CA HIS A 90 7.05 8.86 0.09
C HIS A 90 7.76 9.17 -1.23
N LYS A 91 9.09 9.36 -1.16
CA LYS A 91 9.91 9.75 -2.33
C LYS A 91 9.86 8.74 -3.48
N ASP A 92 9.62 7.47 -3.18
CA ASP A 92 9.57 6.39 -4.13
C ASP A 92 8.14 5.98 -4.53
N GLY A 93 7.12 6.52 -3.86
CA GLY A 93 5.72 6.19 -4.11
C GLY A 93 5.21 6.71 -5.44
N THR A 94 4.44 5.87 -6.14
CA THR A 94 3.73 6.15 -7.39
C THR A 94 2.23 5.90 -7.21
N HIS A 95 1.41 6.27 -8.20
CA HIS A 95 -0.05 6.17 -8.11
C HIS A 95 -0.47 4.73 -8.45
N SER A 96 -0.11 3.78 -7.59
CA SER A 96 -0.21 2.35 -7.88
C SER A 96 -0.62 1.52 -6.65
N GLU A 97 -1.28 0.39 -6.92
CA GLU A 97 -1.75 -0.57 -5.92
C GLU A 97 -0.60 -1.15 -5.10
N TRP A 98 0.57 -1.33 -5.70
CA TRP A 98 1.77 -1.76 -4.99
C TRP A 98 2.13 -0.79 -3.85
N PHE A 99 2.14 0.51 -4.14
CA PHE A 99 2.53 1.51 -3.16
C PHE A 99 1.51 1.55 -2.02
N TRP A 100 0.21 1.56 -2.35
CA TRP A 100 -0.86 1.56 -1.36
C TRP A 100 -0.90 0.28 -0.52
N GLY A 101 -0.68 -0.88 -1.14
CA GLY A 101 -0.60 -2.17 -0.45
C GLY A 101 0.58 -2.24 0.51
N ARG A 102 1.74 -1.71 0.10
CA ARG A 102 2.93 -1.61 0.97
C ARG A 102 2.67 -0.77 2.22
N GLU A 103 2.00 0.38 2.06
CA GLU A 103 1.76 1.33 3.16
C GLU A 103 0.49 1.02 3.97
N PHE A 104 -0.35 0.08 3.53
CA PHE A 104 -1.64 -0.25 4.12
C PHE A 104 -1.58 -0.46 5.64
N LEU A 105 -0.77 -1.42 6.09
CA LEU A 105 -0.69 -1.77 7.52
C LEU A 105 -0.07 -0.63 8.34
N THR A 106 0.95 0.03 7.81
CA THR A 106 1.61 1.16 8.48
C THR A 106 0.63 2.32 8.67
N GLY A 107 -0.11 2.68 7.62
CA GLY A 107 -1.08 3.76 7.65
C GLY A 107 -2.23 3.50 8.63
N LEU A 108 -2.75 2.27 8.68
CA LEU A 108 -3.79 1.89 9.66
C LEU A 108 -3.27 1.92 11.10
N LYS A 109 -2.05 1.43 11.34
CA LYS A 109 -1.44 1.46 12.68
C LYS A 109 -1.31 2.88 13.21
N LYS A 110 -0.87 3.83 12.37
CA LYS A 110 -0.70 5.25 12.74
C LYS A 110 -1.98 5.87 13.31
N ILE A 111 -3.13 5.60 12.69
CA ILE A 111 -4.41 6.19 13.12
C ILE A 111 -5.12 5.37 14.21
N SER A 112 -4.72 4.12 14.42
CA SER A 112 -5.33 3.28 15.46
C SER A 112 -4.99 3.76 16.87
N ILE A 113 -5.94 3.59 17.81
CA ILE A 113 -5.76 3.89 19.25
C ILE A 113 -5.16 2.68 19.99
N ILE A 114 -5.00 1.55 19.30
CA ILE A 114 -4.49 0.31 19.88
C ILE A 114 -2.96 0.37 19.80
N GLU A 115 -2.33 0.83 20.88
CA GLU A 115 -0.93 0.52 21.12
C GLU A 115 -0.82 -0.99 21.44
N ASN A 116 -0.07 -1.70 20.60
CA ASN A 116 0.59 -2.98 20.83
C ASN A 116 -0.19 -4.26 21.18
N ASP A 117 -1.51 -4.26 21.41
CA ASP A 117 -2.24 -5.50 21.72
C ASP A 117 -3.34 -5.84 20.68
N MET A 118 -2.92 -6.17 19.45
CA MET A 118 -3.64 -7.28 18.81
C MET A 118 -3.24 -8.54 19.59
N PRO A 119 -4.18 -9.26 20.24
CA PRO A 119 -3.85 -10.46 20.99
C PRO A 119 -3.11 -11.38 20.03
N GLY A 120 -1.86 -11.71 20.42
CA GLY A 120 -0.86 -12.35 19.58
C GLY A 120 -1.47 -13.14 18.44
N GLU A 121 -1.54 -12.51 17.28
CA GLU A 121 -1.41 -13.27 16.06
C GLU A 121 -0.02 -13.89 16.22
N GLN A 122 0.03 -15.16 16.65
CA GLN A 122 1.00 -16.06 16.07
C GLN A 122 0.68 -16.14 14.58
N LYS A 123 0.86 -15.02 13.87
CA LYS A 123 1.22 -15.04 12.48
C LYS A 123 2.51 -15.83 12.52
N SER A 124 2.42 -17.07 12.09
CA SER A 124 3.52 -17.60 11.30
C SER A 124 3.71 -16.56 10.21
N GLU A 125 4.54 -15.54 10.47
CA GLU A 125 4.90 -14.56 9.47
C GLU A 125 5.41 -15.40 8.33
N SER A 126 4.69 -15.33 7.20
CA SER A 126 5.08 -16.04 5.98
C SER A 126 6.58 -15.90 5.87
N PRO A 127 7.32 -17.01 5.70
CA PRO A 127 8.78 -16.93 5.58
C PRO A 127 9.22 -16.11 4.35
N PHE A 128 8.27 -15.68 3.52
CA PHE A 128 8.46 -14.77 2.42
C PHE A 128 7.57 -13.53 2.56
N ILE A 129 8.17 -12.33 2.47
CA ILE A 129 7.45 -11.08 2.18
C ILE A 129 7.64 -10.79 0.70
N ILE A 130 6.54 -10.71 -0.03
CA ILE A 130 6.49 -10.59 -1.48
C ILE A 130 5.89 -9.23 -1.82
N SER A 131 6.58 -8.45 -2.65
CA SER A 131 6.00 -7.25 -3.26
C SER A 131 6.47 -7.10 -4.70
N PHE A 132 5.60 -6.68 -5.59
CA PHE A 132 5.96 -6.44 -6.99
C PHE A 132 5.82 -4.96 -7.32
N ASN A 133 6.93 -4.34 -7.70
CA ASN A 133 6.92 -2.96 -8.18
C ASN A 133 6.85 -2.98 -9.73
N PRO A 134 5.67 -2.69 -10.32
CA PRO A 134 5.48 -2.74 -11.77
C PRO A 134 6.34 -1.69 -12.50
N ASP A 135 6.53 -0.52 -11.91
CA ASP A 135 7.29 0.60 -12.52
C ASP A 135 8.77 0.27 -12.72
N GLN A 136 9.31 -0.62 -11.88
CA GLN A 136 10.71 -1.06 -11.99
C GLN A 136 10.87 -2.48 -12.53
N GLN A 137 9.77 -3.20 -12.82
CA GLN A 137 9.78 -4.60 -13.26
C GLN A 137 10.54 -5.53 -12.31
N TYR A 138 10.58 -5.20 -11.01
CA TYR A 138 11.22 -6.04 -10.00
C TYR A 138 10.18 -6.61 -9.05
N LEU A 139 10.22 -7.94 -8.94
CA LEU A 139 9.68 -8.63 -7.79
C LEU A 139 10.71 -8.56 -6.66
N GLN A 140 10.27 -8.03 -5.52
CA GLN A 140 11.03 -8.01 -4.29
C GLN A 140 10.58 -9.16 -3.39
N LEU A 141 11.54 -10.00 -3.01
CA LEU A 141 11.33 -11.16 -2.16
C LEU A 141 12.25 -11.05 -0.94
N LYS A 142 11.67 -10.80 0.23
CA LYS A 142 12.41 -10.90 1.49
C LYS A 142 12.21 -12.30 2.05
N VAL A 143 13.31 -13.00 2.30
CA VAL A 143 13.30 -14.39 2.77
C VAL A 143 13.77 -14.45 4.22
N ASP A 144 13.02 -15.19 5.03
CA ASP A 144 13.34 -15.49 6.42
C ASP A 144 14.38 -16.62 6.52
N GLN A 145 15.22 -16.57 7.56
CA GLN A 145 16.24 -17.59 7.83
C GLN A 145 15.67 -18.98 8.14
N ARG A 146 14.36 -19.08 8.42
CA ARG A 146 13.64 -20.35 8.62
C ARG A 146 13.52 -21.19 7.34
N VAL A 147 13.73 -20.61 6.15
CA VAL A 147 13.69 -21.35 4.88
C VAL A 147 15.05 -21.97 4.61
N VAL A 148 15.10 -23.27 4.35
CA VAL A 148 16.33 -23.99 4.02
C VAL A 148 16.47 -24.00 2.49
N HIS A 149 17.62 -23.54 1.98
CA HIS A 149 17.89 -23.47 0.53
C HIS A 149 16.75 -22.83 -0.29
N PRO A 150 16.39 -21.56 -0.02
CA PRO A 150 15.27 -20.92 -0.69
C PRO A 150 15.54 -20.74 -2.19
N VAL A 151 14.57 -21.11 -3.03
CA VAL A 151 14.63 -20.94 -4.49
C VAL A 151 13.38 -20.24 -4.98
N ALA A 152 13.54 -19.29 -5.91
CA ALA A 152 12.43 -18.73 -6.67
C ALA A 152 12.50 -19.22 -8.12
N ARG A 153 11.39 -19.75 -8.62
CA ARG A 153 11.16 -20.03 -10.03
C ARG A 153 10.11 -19.06 -10.56
N VAL A 154 10.38 -18.50 -11.73
CA VAL A 154 9.43 -17.66 -12.47
C VAL A 154 9.18 -18.32 -13.81
N SER A 155 7.92 -18.47 -14.16
CA SER A 155 7.46 -19.03 -15.43
C SER A 155 6.44 -18.09 -16.08
N ASP A 156 6.33 -18.15 -17.40
CA ASP A 156 5.23 -17.51 -18.13
C ASP A 156 3.90 -18.27 -17.92
N GLU A 157 2.79 -17.74 -18.46
CA GLU A 157 1.48 -18.40 -18.38
C GLU A 157 1.39 -19.75 -19.11
N SER A 158 2.28 -20.00 -20.07
CA SER A 158 2.38 -21.28 -20.75
C SER A 158 3.20 -22.31 -19.96
N GLY A 159 3.75 -21.91 -18.81
CA GLY A 159 4.59 -22.75 -17.94
C GLY A 159 6.06 -22.81 -18.35
N ASN A 160 6.50 -22.02 -19.34
CA ASN A 160 7.91 -21.96 -19.72
C ASN A 160 8.69 -21.21 -18.65
N GLN A 161 9.77 -21.82 -18.16
CA GLN A 161 10.61 -21.21 -17.15
C GLN A 161 11.35 -20.00 -17.72
N VAL A 162 11.09 -18.83 -17.13
CA VAL A 162 11.77 -17.57 -17.43
C VAL A 162 13.08 -17.47 -16.65
N THR A 163 13.04 -17.76 -15.35
CA THR A 163 14.22 -17.76 -14.49
C THR A 163 14.04 -18.68 -13.29
N SER A 164 15.14 -19.24 -12.79
CA SER A 164 15.20 -19.99 -11.54
C SER A 164 16.48 -19.62 -10.82
N ARG A 165 16.39 -19.22 -9.55
CA ARG A 165 17.55 -18.77 -8.78
C ARG A 165 17.41 -19.05 -7.29
N ALA A 166 18.53 -19.37 -6.66
CA ALA A 166 18.64 -19.37 -5.20
C ALA A 166 18.43 -17.94 -4.67
N LEU A 167 17.77 -17.85 -3.53
CA LEU A 167 17.53 -16.61 -2.80
C LEU A 167 18.51 -16.51 -1.63
N PHE A 168 18.81 -15.27 -1.25
CA PHE A 168 19.59 -14.96 -0.06
C PHE A 168 18.66 -14.57 1.10
N TYR A 169 19.13 -14.68 2.33
CA TYR A 169 18.41 -14.23 3.54
C TYR A 169 18.45 -12.71 3.70
N CYS A 170 18.03 -12.01 2.65
CA CYS A 170 17.93 -10.56 2.55
C CYS A 170 16.81 -10.21 1.55
N THR A 171 16.71 -8.93 1.16
CA THR A 171 15.83 -8.54 0.06
C THR A 171 16.44 -8.96 -1.27
N ASN A 172 15.78 -9.88 -1.96
CA ASN A 172 16.14 -10.32 -3.30
C ASN A 172 15.32 -9.55 -4.32
N TYR A 173 15.95 -9.23 -5.45
CA TYR A 173 15.30 -8.54 -6.57
C TYR A 173 15.33 -9.43 -7.80
N ILE A 174 14.14 -9.79 -8.29
CA ILE A 174 13.95 -10.60 -9.48
C ILE A 174 13.39 -9.70 -10.57
N LYS A 175 14.23 -9.34 -11.54
CA LYS A 175 13.79 -8.62 -12.75
C LYS A 175 12.88 -9.53 -13.57
N LEU A 176 11.69 -9.05 -13.91
CA LEU A 176 10.79 -9.68 -14.88
C LEU A 176 11.09 -9.13 -16.29
N PRO A 177 11.03 -9.98 -17.34
CA PRO A 177 11.30 -9.53 -18.72
C PRO A 177 10.38 -8.43 -19.23
N SER A 178 9.12 -8.45 -18.81
CA SER A 178 8.10 -7.46 -19.14
C SER A 178 7.31 -7.11 -17.87
N ALA A 179 6.73 -5.90 -17.81
CA ALA A 179 5.78 -5.53 -16.75
C ALA A 179 4.34 -5.94 -17.09
N ASN A 180 4.08 -6.16 -18.38
CA ASN A 180 2.73 -6.31 -18.93
C ASN A 180 2.36 -7.77 -19.19
N GLU A 181 3.35 -8.67 -19.11
CA GLU A 181 3.11 -10.09 -19.27
C GLU A 181 2.82 -10.72 -17.90
N PRO A 182 1.85 -11.64 -17.82
CA PRO A 182 1.59 -12.40 -16.61
C PRO A 182 2.69 -13.44 -16.33
N TYR A 183 3.08 -13.55 -15.07
CA TYR A 183 4.05 -14.53 -14.60
C TYR A 183 3.53 -15.33 -13.42
N VAL A 184 3.89 -16.60 -13.36
CA VAL A 184 3.72 -17.45 -12.18
C VAL A 184 5.05 -17.46 -11.43
N VAL A 185 5.01 -17.15 -10.15
CA VAL A 185 6.18 -17.18 -9.27
C VAL A 185 5.97 -18.25 -8.21
N GLU A 186 6.91 -19.17 -8.14
CA GLU A 186 6.93 -20.29 -7.22
C GLU A 186 8.14 -20.16 -6.28
N LEU A 187 7.90 -20.28 -4.98
CA LEU A 187 8.93 -20.20 -3.94
C LEU A 187 9.06 -21.56 -3.26
N PHE A 188 10.29 -22.05 -3.19
CA PHE A 188 10.61 -23.37 -2.67
C PHE A 188 11.46 -23.28 -1.41
N ASN A 189 11.27 -24.27 -0.53
CA ASN A 189 12.16 -24.61 0.59
C ASN A 189 12.72 -26.00 0.26
N GLU A 190 14.03 -26.07 0.02
CA GLU A 190 14.66 -27.20 -0.66
C GLU A 190 13.98 -27.49 -2.01
N GLU A 191 13.28 -28.62 -2.13
CA GLU A 191 12.50 -29.00 -3.33
C GLU A 191 10.98 -28.87 -3.14
N ARG A 192 10.53 -28.48 -1.94
CA ARG A 192 9.11 -28.36 -1.63
C ARG A 192 8.60 -26.97 -1.98
N LEU A 193 7.56 -26.92 -2.81
CA LEU A 193 6.81 -25.68 -3.08
C LEU A 193 6.16 -25.18 -1.78
N ILE A 194 6.44 -23.92 -1.42
CA ILE A 194 5.89 -23.23 -0.25
C ILE A 194 4.83 -22.20 -0.66
N TYR A 195 5.09 -21.44 -1.72
CA TYR A 195 4.14 -20.45 -2.25
C TYR A 195 4.11 -20.48 -3.76
N SER A 196 2.92 -20.27 -4.33
CA SER A 196 2.72 -19.97 -5.74
C SER A 196 1.76 -18.79 -5.86
N PHE A 197 2.13 -17.81 -6.68
CA PHE A 197 1.30 -16.64 -6.93
C PHE A 197 1.48 -16.12 -8.34
N ARG A 198 0.45 -15.43 -8.82
CA ARG A 198 0.47 -14.74 -10.11
C ARG A 198 0.87 -13.29 -9.92
N VAL A 199 1.72 -12.81 -10.82
CA VAL A 199 2.04 -11.38 -11.01
C VAL A 199 1.47 -10.98 -12.36
N ASN A 200 0.65 -9.94 -12.38
CA ASN A 200 0.02 -9.42 -13.60
C ASN A 200 0.22 -7.90 -13.74
N GLU A 201 -0.25 -7.36 -14.86
CA GLU A 201 -0.14 -5.96 -15.28
C GLU A 201 -0.66 -4.95 -14.21
N ALA A 202 -1.57 -5.36 -13.33
CA ALA A 202 -2.11 -4.53 -12.25
C ALA A 202 -1.31 -4.59 -10.93
N ALA A 203 -0.15 -5.25 -10.92
CA ALA A 203 0.64 -5.55 -9.72
C ALA A 203 -0.16 -6.25 -8.60
N GLN A 204 -1.24 -6.95 -8.96
CA GLN A 204 -2.04 -7.71 -8.01
C GLN A 204 -1.40 -9.08 -7.81
N LEU A 205 -0.91 -9.31 -6.59
CA LEU A 205 -0.50 -10.63 -6.14
C LEU A 205 -1.75 -11.45 -5.84
N GLN A 206 -2.11 -12.38 -6.73
CA GLN A 206 -3.14 -13.37 -6.45
C GLN A 206 -2.47 -14.65 -5.96
N MET A 207 -2.67 -14.95 -4.68
CA MET A 207 -2.22 -16.19 -4.05
C MET A 207 -3.16 -17.31 -4.50
N THR A 208 -2.64 -18.32 -5.18
CA THR A 208 -3.38 -19.54 -5.48
C THR A 208 -3.14 -20.53 -4.35
N GLY A 209 -4.21 -20.91 -3.65
CA GLY A 209 -4.19 -21.88 -2.55
C GLY A 209 -3.99 -23.32 -3.01
#